data_AF-G1UX31-F1
#
_entry.id   AF-G1UX31-F1
#
_cell.length_a   1.000
_cell.length_b   1.000
_cell.length_c   1.000
_cell.angle_alpha   90.00
_cell.angle_beta   90.00
_cell.angle_gamma   90.00
#
_symmetry.space_group_name_H-M   'P 1'
#
loop_
_entity.id
_entity.type
_entity.pdbx_description
1 polymer ?
#
loop_
_entity_poly.entity_id
_entity_poly.type
_entity_poly.pdbx_seq_one_letter_code
_entity_poly.pdbx_strand_id
1 'polypeptide(L)'
;MQYLFIALFAFSLLCAGPAQAGGESRGNLSNIKKPIELNGGTSKRMFVTFNHSSHKGVKCRTCHHEGLPKDRYASCTNEECHSIKGARERDTMSLFMAYHSPDTDRSCYGCHRKLAGKYPNFKGCRPCHMSPQAREAAAAKK
;
A
#
# COMPACT_ATOMS: atom_id res chain seq x y z
N MET A 1 -5.71 -19.05 57.60
CA MET A 1 -6.13 -17.94 56.71
C MET A 1 -5.01 -17.44 55.79
N GLN A 2 -3.74 -17.43 56.20
CA GLN A 2 -2.61 -16.98 55.35
C GLN A 2 -2.32 -17.88 54.13
N TYR A 3 -2.56 -19.19 54.24
CA TYR A 3 -2.27 -20.16 53.18
C TYR A 3 -3.34 -20.26 52.09
N LEU A 4 -4.55 -19.73 52.35
CA LEU A 4 -5.65 -19.76 51.38
C LEU A 4 -5.48 -18.67 50.30
N PHE A 5 -4.82 -17.56 50.64
CA PHE A 5 -4.50 -16.49 49.69
C PHE A 5 -3.30 -16.80 48.80
N ILE A 6 -2.38 -17.66 49.25
CA ILE A 6 -1.20 -18.05 48.46
C ILE A 6 -1.59 -19.03 47.33
N ALA A 7 -2.58 -19.89 47.57
CA ALA A 7 -3.08 -20.81 46.54
C ALA A 7 -3.83 -20.09 45.39
N LEU A 8 -4.48 -18.96 45.67
CA LEU A 8 -5.20 -18.16 44.66
C LEU A 8 -4.28 -17.40 43.70
N PHE A 9 -3.06 -17.06 44.12
CA PHE A 9 -2.07 -16.40 43.27
C PHE A 9 -1.33 -17.36 42.33
N ALA A 10 -1.23 -18.64 42.70
CA ALA A 10 -0.58 -19.67 41.88
C ALA A 10 -1.45 -20.12 40.69
N PHE A 11 -2.78 -19.99 40.79
CA PHE A 11 -3.70 -20.43 39.73
C PHE A 11 -3.90 -19.39 38.61
N SER A 12 -3.58 -18.11 38.84
CA SER A 12 -3.67 -17.05 37.83
C SER A 12 -2.53 -17.04 36.80
N LEU A 13 -1.46 -17.81 37.02
CA LEU A 13 -0.31 -17.87 36.10
C LEU A 13 -0.44 -18.92 34.99
N LEU A 14 -1.51 -19.75 35.00
CA LEU A 14 -1.69 -20.82 34.01
C LEU A 14 -2.52 -20.41 32.76
N CYS A 15 -2.90 -19.14 32.63
CA CYS A 15 -3.60 -18.64 31.44
C CYS A 15 -2.75 -17.70 30.55
N ALA A 16 -1.47 -17.53 30.86
CA ALA A 16 -0.53 -16.92 29.92
C ALA A 16 -0.15 -17.93 28.84
N GLY A 17 -1.12 -18.27 27.97
CA GLY A 17 -0.81 -18.93 26.71
C GLY A 17 0.24 -18.09 25.96
N PRO A 18 1.12 -18.72 25.16
CA PRO A 18 2.11 -17.95 24.42
C PRO A 18 1.35 -16.92 23.60
N ALA A 19 1.69 -15.64 23.81
CA ALA A 19 1.32 -14.61 22.87
C ALA A 19 1.86 -15.08 21.53
N GLN A 20 0.96 -15.62 20.70
CA GLN A 20 1.26 -15.93 19.33
C GLN A 20 1.58 -14.57 18.72
N ALA A 21 2.87 -14.24 18.68
CA ALA A 21 3.40 -13.24 17.77
C ALA A 21 2.93 -13.73 16.41
N GLY A 22 1.80 -13.19 15.96
CA GLY A 22 1.15 -13.58 14.72
C GLY A 22 2.23 -13.47 13.66
N GLY A 23 2.71 -14.62 13.20
CA GLY A 23 3.64 -14.71 12.10
C GLY A 23 2.96 -14.02 10.95
N GLU A 24 3.35 -12.76 10.71
CA GLU A 24 2.86 -11.99 9.59
C GLU A 24 3.10 -12.87 8.36
N SER A 25 2.04 -13.13 7.61
CA SER A 25 2.17 -13.65 6.26
C SER A 25 3.04 -12.65 5.50
N ARG A 26 4.35 -12.89 5.52
CA ARG A 26 5.28 -12.31 4.56
C ARG A 26 4.84 -12.93 3.24
N GLY A 27 3.89 -12.28 2.58
CA GLY A 27 3.52 -12.61 1.22
C GLY A 27 4.81 -12.83 0.43
N ASN A 28 4.85 -13.89 -0.36
CA ASN A 28 6.03 -14.39 -1.03
C ASN A 28 6.85 -13.23 -1.63
N LEU A 29 8.00 -12.88 -1.02
CA LEU A 29 8.80 -11.71 -1.43
C LEU A 29 9.26 -11.80 -2.89
N SER A 30 9.32 -13.01 -3.46
CA SER A 30 9.63 -13.22 -4.87
C SER A 30 8.56 -12.65 -5.80
N ASN A 31 7.29 -12.57 -5.35
CA ASN A 31 6.21 -11.96 -6.11
C ASN A 31 6.24 -10.43 -6.09
N ILE A 32 6.83 -9.81 -5.06
CA ILE A 32 6.96 -8.34 -4.96
C ILE A 32 7.78 -7.76 -6.12
N LYS A 33 8.74 -8.54 -6.65
CA LYS A 33 9.61 -8.10 -7.75
C LYS A 33 8.87 -7.96 -9.09
N LYS A 34 7.72 -8.62 -9.26
CA LYS A 34 6.95 -8.54 -10.50
C LYS A 34 6.17 -7.23 -10.53
N PRO A 35 6.10 -6.54 -11.69
CA PRO A 35 5.18 -5.43 -11.87
C PRO A 35 3.76 -5.87 -11.56
N ILE A 36 2.98 -5.02 -10.89
CA ILE A 36 1.54 -5.21 -10.68
C ILE A 36 0.77 -4.18 -11.48
N GLU A 37 -0.47 -4.50 -11.84
CA GLU A 37 -1.36 -3.55 -12.50
C GLU A 37 -2.38 -3.01 -11.49
N LEU A 38 -2.37 -1.70 -11.29
CA LEU A 38 -3.39 -0.97 -10.54
C LEU A 38 -4.54 -0.66 -11.51
N ASN A 39 -5.59 -1.48 -11.45
CA ASN A 39 -6.69 -1.51 -12.41
C ASN A 39 -8.00 -0.92 -11.89
N GLY A 40 -7.96 -0.16 -10.78
CA GLY A 40 -9.17 0.45 -10.19
C GLY A 40 -9.72 1.68 -10.94
N GLY A 41 -9.11 2.06 -12.07
CA GLY A 41 -9.58 3.14 -12.92
C GLY A 41 -10.85 2.79 -13.70
N THR A 42 -11.57 3.80 -14.20
CA THR A 42 -12.82 3.63 -14.97
C THR A 42 -12.62 3.08 -16.38
N SER A 43 -11.38 2.99 -16.87
CA SER A 43 -11.05 2.37 -18.17
C SER A 43 -9.63 1.82 -18.17
N LYS A 44 -9.33 0.90 -19.10
CA LYS A 44 -7.99 0.30 -19.27
C LYS A 44 -6.88 1.32 -19.53
N ARG A 45 -7.22 2.49 -20.12
CA ARG A 45 -6.27 3.59 -20.34
C ARG A 45 -5.81 4.25 -19.04
N MET A 46 -6.57 4.08 -17.97
CA MET A 46 -6.25 4.63 -16.64
C MET A 46 -5.47 3.64 -15.78
N PHE A 47 -5.22 2.41 -16.26
CA PHE A 47 -4.46 1.43 -15.50
C PHE A 47 -3.01 1.87 -15.39
N VAL A 48 -2.43 1.66 -14.21
CA VAL A 48 -1.05 2.03 -13.91
C VAL A 48 -0.28 0.77 -13.57
N THR A 49 0.86 0.57 -14.23
CA THR A 49 1.78 -0.49 -13.84
C THR A 49 2.69 0.02 -12.73
N PHE A 50 2.63 -0.64 -11.59
CA PHE A 50 3.42 -0.33 -10.41
C PHE A 50 4.55 -1.33 -10.23
N ASN A 51 5.75 -0.83 -9.94
CA ASN A 51 6.95 -1.61 -9.75
C ASN A 51 7.52 -1.36 -8.34
N HIS A 52 7.55 -2.37 -7.47
CA HIS A 52 8.17 -2.21 -6.14
C HIS A 52 9.69 -1.98 -6.24
N SER A 53 10.34 -2.52 -7.27
CA SER A 53 11.79 -2.38 -7.46
C SER A 53 12.24 -0.91 -7.59
N SER A 54 11.43 -0.05 -8.21
CA SER A 54 11.70 1.39 -8.30
C SER A 54 11.41 2.15 -7.00
N HIS A 55 10.76 1.50 -6.02
CA HIS A 55 10.37 2.08 -4.74
C HIS A 55 11.09 1.43 -3.56
N LYS A 56 12.17 0.67 -3.79
CA LYS A 56 12.91 -0.07 -2.76
C LYS A 56 13.44 0.79 -1.60
N GLY A 57 13.61 2.10 -1.81
CA GLY A 57 14.04 3.05 -0.78
C GLY A 57 12.90 3.65 0.05
N VAL A 58 11.64 3.30 -0.25
CA VAL A 58 10.45 3.78 0.45
C VAL A 58 9.99 2.71 1.45
N LYS A 59 9.70 3.11 2.69
CA LYS A 59 9.20 2.18 3.71
C LYS A 59 7.87 1.58 3.26
N CYS A 60 7.67 0.27 3.42
CA CYS A 60 6.45 -0.42 2.97
C CYS A 60 5.17 0.23 3.53
N ARG A 61 5.21 0.64 4.80
CA ARG A 61 4.10 1.30 5.53
C ARG A 61 3.83 2.74 5.08
N THR A 62 4.66 3.33 4.22
CA THR A 62 4.30 4.62 3.58
C THR A 62 3.11 4.43 2.65
N CYS A 63 3.09 3.35 1.85
CA CYS A 63 1.96 3.05 0.97
C CYS A 63 0.93 2.14 1.66
N HIS A 64 1.39 1.06 2.31
CA HIS A 64 0.53 0.15 3.09
C HIS A 64 0.30 0.69 4.51
N HIS A 65 -0.32 1.87 4.61
CA HIS A 65 -0.34 2.66 5.83
C HIS A 65 -1.30 2.13 6.91
N GLU A 66 -2.39 1.46 6.54
CA GLU A 66 -3.36 0.87 7.47
C GLU A 66 -3.26 -0.65 7.42
N GLY A 67 -3.56 -1.24 6.25
CA GLY A 67 -3.73 -2.68 6.10
C GLY A 67 -5.04 -3.17 6.73
N LEU A 68 -5.32 -4.46 6.63
CA LEU A 68 -6.43 -5.14 7.28
C LEU A 68 -5.94 -5.99 8.46
N PRO A 69 -6.78 -6.32 9.45
CA PRO A 69 -6.37 -7.07 10.65
C PRO A 69 -5.63 -8.39 10.37
N LYS A 70 -5.92 -9.04 9.24
CA LYS A 70 -5.30 -10.30 8.79
C LYS A 70 -4.47 -10.16 7.51
N ASP A 71 -4.41 -8.95 6.94
CA ASP A 71 -3.66 -8.67 5.73
C ASP A 71 -3.10 -7.24 5.77
N ARG A 72 -1.92 -7.09 6.37
CA ARG A 72 -1.25 -5.79 6.50
C ARG A 72 -0.87 -5.17 5.15
N TYR A 73 -0.90 -5.94 4.07
CA TYR A 73 -0.55 -5.52 2.71
C TYR A 73 -1.74 -5.60 1.76
N ALA A 74 -2.96 -5.54 2.29
CA ALA A 74 -4.20 -5.54 1.52
C ALA A 74 -4.18 -4.50 0.39
N SER A 75 -4.85 -4.85 -0.71
CA SER A 75 -5.02 -3.94 -1.85
C SER A 75 -5.68 -2.64 -1.42
N CYS A 76 -5.22 -1.52 -1.99
CA CYS A 76 -5.83 -0.21 -1.77
C CYS A 76 -7.31 -0.17 -2.17
N THR A 77 -7.70 -0.98 -3.17
CA THR A 77 -9.04 -0.97 -3.79
C THR A 77 -10.00 -1.98 -3.18
N ASN A 78 -9.70 -2.52 -2.01
CA ASN A 78 -10.65 -3.40 -1.33
C ASN A 78 -11.88 -2.59 -0.86
N GLU A 79 -13.01 -3.28 -0.63
CA GLU A 79 -14.29 -2.65 -0.31
C GLU A 79 -14.26 -1.81 0.98
N GLU A 80 -13.40 -2.21 1.93
CA GLU A 80 -13.22 -1.56 3.24
C GLU A 80 -12.19 -0.41 3.21
N CYS A 81 -11.54 -0.15 2.07
CA CYS A 81 -10.51 0.86 1.89
C CYS A 81 -10.91 1.84 0.78
N HIS A 82 -10.04 2.13 -0.18
CA HIS A 82 -10.30 3.15 -1.20
C HIS A 82 -11.17 2.61 -2.33
N SER A 83 -12.45 2.34 -2.02
CA SER A 83 -13.43 1.70 -2.90
C SER A 83 -14.21 2.70 -3.77
N ILE A 84 -14.25 3.98 -3.38
CA ILE A 84 -15.00 5.02 -4.12
C ILE A 84 -14.22 5.38 -5.40
N LYS A 85 -14.85 5.14 -6.56
CA LYS A 85 -14.28 5.41 -7.89
C LYS A 85 -14.74 6.78 -8.39
N GLY A 86 -13.89 7.42 -9.20
CA GLY A 86 -14.23 8.65 -9.92
C GLY A 86 -13.19 9.75 -9.73
N ALA A 87 -12.85 10.46 -10.82
CA ALA A 87 -11.78 11.47 -10.80
C ALA A 87 -12.17 12.77 -10.07
N ARG A 88 -13.46 12.97 -9.82
CA ARG A 88 -13.99 14.16 -9.14
C ARG A 88 -14.26 13.94 -7.66
N GLU A 89 -14.15 12.70 -7.19
CA GLU A 89 -14.37 12.37 -5.78
C GLU A 89 -13.27 12.97 -4.91
N ARG A 90 -13.67 13.49 -3.74
CA ARG A 90 -12.77 14.13 -2.77
C ARG A 90 -12.82 13.47 -1.38
N ASP A 91 -13.62 12.42 -1.24
CA ASP A 91 -13.74 11.64 -0.02
C ASP A 91 -12.43 10.92 0.34
N THR A 92 -12.22 10.61 1.62
CA THR A 92 -11.05 9.86 2.10
C THR A 92 -10.99 8.44 1.55
N MET A 93 -12.14 7.85 1.22
CA MET A 93 -12.28 6.54 0.59
C MET A 93 -12.20 6.61 -0.95
N SER A 94 -11.95 7.79 -1.52
CA SER A 94 -11.70 7.96 -2.95
C SER A 94 -10.40 7.31 -3.36
N LEU A 95 -10.48 6.36 -4.30
CA LEU A 95 -9.32 5.80 -4.96
C LEU A 95 -8.52 6.86 -5.74
N PHE A 96 -9.23 7.83 -6.32
CA PHE A 96 -8.58 8.92 -7.01
C PHE A 96 -7.71 9.73 -6.06
N MET A 97 -8.25 10.13 -4.90
CA MET A 97 -7.48 10.89 -3.91
C MET A 97 -6.36 10.06 -3.26
N ALA A 98 -6.57 8.76 -3.05
CA ALA A 98 -5.52 7.87 -2.57
C ALA A 98 -4.27 7.92 -3.44
N TYR A 99 -4.43 8.00 -4.78
CA TYR A 99 -3.30 8.08 -5.71
C TYR A 99 -2.88 9.51 -6.07
N HIS A 100 -3.79 10.49 -6.04
CA HIS A 100 -3.56 11.82 -6.59
C HIS A 100 -3.54 12.97 -5.57
N SER A 101 -3.74 12.69 -4.28
CA SER A 101 -3.70 13.75 -3.27
C SER A 101 -2.34 14.47 -3.28
N PRO A 102 -2.27 15.78 -3.51
CA PRO A 102 -1.01 16.49 -3.65
C PRO A 102 -0.17 16.51 -2.36
N ASP A 103 -0.80 16.46 -1.20
CA ASP A 103 -0.21 16.94 0.05
C ASP A 103 0.25 15.81 0.99
N THR A 104 0.46 14.62 0.43
CA THR A 104 0.89 13.44 1.18
C THR A 104 1.90 12.60 0.40
N ASP A 105 2.83 11.96 1.11
CA ASP A 105 3.77 11.01 0.52
C ASP A 105 3.17 9.61 0.34
N ARG A 106 1.93 9.41 0.82
CA ARG A 106 1.17 8.16 0.63
C ARG A 106 0.60 8.05 -0.78
N SER A 107 0.39 9.17 -1.46
CA SER A 107 -0.12 9.20 -2.82
C SER A 107 1.03 9.18 -3.82
N CYS A 108 0.76 8.60 -4.99
CA CYS A 108 1.73 8.59 -6.09
C CYS A 108 2.09 10.02 -6.49
N TYR A 109 1.08 10.85 -6.72
CA TYR A 109 1.26 12.22 -7.19
C TYR A 109 1.96 13.11 -6.17
N GLY A 110 1.60 13.03 -4.89
CA GLY A 110 2.15 13.91 -3.85
C GLY A 110 3.64 13.66 -3.64
N CYS A 111 4.03 12.39 -3.51
CA CYS A 111 5.45 12.01 -3.41
C CYS A 111 6.22 12.39 -4.69
N HIS A 112 5.71 12.04 -5.86
CA HIS A 112 6.36 12.32 -7.14
C HIS A 112 6.51 13.82 -7.41
N ARG A 113 5.50 14.62 -7.04
CA ARG A 113 5.54 16.09 -7.18
C ARG A 113 6.70 16.69 -6.38
N LYS A 114 6.93 16.25 -5.14
CA LYS A 114 8.06 16.73 -4.31
C LYS A 114 9.41 16.37 -4.93
N LEU A 115 9.49 15.21 -5.58
CA LEU A 115 10.71 14.72 -6.22
C LEU A 115 10.89 15.25 -7.65
N ALA A 116 9.96 16.04 -8.17
CA ALA A 116 9.96 16.46 -9.56
C ALA A 116 11.10 17.42 -9.95
N GLY A 117 11.76 18.05 -8.97
CA GLY A 117 13.00 18.80 -9.21
C GLY A 117 14.19 17.89 -9.56
N LYS A 118 14.21 16.68 -9.00
CA LYS A 118 15.23 15.65 -9.27
C LYS A 118 14.86 14.74 -10.43
N TYR A 119 13.56 14.49 -10.61
CA TYR A 119 13.01 13.64 -11.66
C TYR A 119 11.96 14.42 -12.46
N PRO A 120 12.35 15.17 -13.50
CA PRO A 120 11.42 16.04 -14.25
C PRO A 120 10.20 15.29 -14.84
N ASN A 121 10.35 14.00 -15.11
CA ASN A 121 9.30 13.12 -15.61
C ASN A 121 8.25 12.74 -14.55
N PHE A 122 8.36 13.19 -13.30
CA PHE A 122 7.38 12.93 -12.23
C PHE A 122 6.19 13.91 -12.23
N LYS A 123 6.00 14.64 -13.34
CA LYS A 123 4.91 15.60 -13.54
C LYS A 123 3.92 15.10 -14.59
N GLY A 124 2.67 15.56 -14.47
CA GLY A 124 1.60 15.27 -15.42
C GLY A 124 1.11 13.81 -15.36
N CYS A 125 0.22 13.45 -16.29
CA CYS A 125 -0.47 12.15 -16.27
C CYS A 125 0.35 11.02 -16.94
N ARG A 126 1.19 11.39 -17.92
CA ARG A 126 1.80 10.47 -18.88
C ARG A 126 3.09 9.72 -18.47
N PRO A 127 3.66 9.81 -17.26
CA PRO A 127 4.59 8.77 -16.79
C PRO A 127 3.87 7.57 -16.16
N CYS A 128 2.64 7.74 -15.67
CA CYS A 128 1.89 6.69 -14.98
C CYS A 128 0.79 6.09 -15.86
N HIS A 129 0.00 6.94 -16.54
CA HIS A 129 -1.08 6.53 -17.43
C HIS A 129 -0.57 6.41 -18.87
N MET A 130 0.05 5.26 -19.15
CA MET A 130 0.65 4.95 -20.45
C MET A 130 0.01 3.69 -21.04
N SER A 131 -0.23 3.69 -22.35
CA SER A 131 -0.56 2.45 -23.06
C SER A 131 0.61 1.46 -22.94
N PRO A 132 0.37 0.15 -23.05
CA PRO A 132 1.44 -0.85 -23.07
C PRO A 132 2.55 -0.51 -24.07
N GLN A 133 2.19 -0.11 -25.29
CA GLN A 133 3.14 0.29 -26.34
C GLN A 133 3.97 1.51 -25.94
N ALA A 134 3.34 2.49 -25.27
CA ALA A 134 4.06 3.67 -24.78
C ALA A 134 5.03 3.31 -23.65
N ARG A 135 4.68 2.31 -22.81
CA ARG A 135 5.58 1.81 -21.75
C ARG A 135 6.78 1.08 -22.33
N GLU A 136 6.56 0.21 -23.31
CA GLU A 136 7.63 -0.49 -24.04
C GLU A 136 8.57 0.49 -24.74
N ALA A 137 8.02 1.47 -25.46
CA ALA A 137 8.80 2.50 -26.12
C ALA A 137 9.60 3.37 -25.13
N ALA A 138 9.08 3.62 -23.93
CA ALA A 138 9.81 4.34 -22.88
C ALA A 138 10.89 3.47 -22.21
N ALA A 139 10.69 2.15 -22.09
CA ALA A 139 11.68 1.23 -21.56
C ALA A 139 12.86 1.03 -22.53
N ALA A 140 12.61 1.01 -23.85
CA ALA A 140 13.64 0.86 -24.87
C ALA A 140 14.58 2.07 -25.04
N LYS A 141 14.25 3.22 -24.42
CA LYS A 141 15.05 4.46 -24.46
C LYS A 141 15.99 4.62 -23.26
N LYS A 142 16.00 3.66 -22.34
CA LYS A 142 16.84 3.64 -21.13
C LYS A 142 17.96 2.63 -21.29
#